data_AF-A0A833N5N5-F1
#
_entry.id   AF-A0A833N5N5-F1
#
_cell.length_a   1.000
_cell.length_b   1.000
_cell.length_c   1.000
_cell.angle_alpha   90.00
_cell.angle_beta   90.00
_cell.angle_gamma   90.00
#
_symmetry.space_group_name_H-M   'P 1'
#
loop_
_entity.id
_entity.type
_entity.pdbx_description
1 polymer ?
#
loop_
_entity_poly.entity_id
_entity_poly.type
_entity_poly.pdbx_seq_one_letter_code
_entity_poly.pdbx_strand_id
1 'polypeptide(L)'
;MIKFICFNRLYFFGIFLFSMNANADIAIVYCANDKKKWHWLNKKKEIVRGKWENKFVKPWLYKKYFIIKGGMSKVHSLQEQCILTFGSEFHYAQPAEIGSEDWHVFAINDDTLIKGISSYRTFSIRV
;
A
#
# COMPACT_ATOMS: atom_id res chain seq x y z
N MET A 1 19.87 68.87 1.60
CA MET A 1 18.95 68.33 2.63
C MET A 1 17.97 67.40 1.92
N ILE A 2 18.33 66.11 1.78
CA ILE A 2 17.56 65.12 1.00
C ILE A 2 17.02 64.09 1.99
N LYS A 3 15.69 63.95 2.03
CA LYS A 3 14.96 63.09 2.98
C LYS A 3 15.09 61.62 2.57
N PHE A 4 15.64 60.80 3.47
CA PHE A 4 15.53 59.34 3.41
C PHE A 4 14.07 58.93 3.67
N ILE A 5 13.42 58.31 2.68
CA ILE A 5 12.12 57.67 2.86
C ILE A 5 12.38 56.19 3.16
N CYS A 6 12.12 55.83 4.40
CA CYS A 6 12.28 54.50 4.96
C CYS A 6 11.30 53.48 4.35
N PHE A 7 11.84 52.27 4.16
CA PHE A 7 11.28 50.99 4.55
C PHE A 7 9.87 50.59 4.08
N ASN A 8 9.82 49.32 3.67
CA ASN A 8 8.74 48.37 3.94
C ASN A 8 7.74 48.14 2.80
N ARG A 9 8.08 47.21 1.91
CA ARG A 9 7.11 46.30 1.29
C ARG A 9 7.80 44.99 0.90
N LEU A 10 8.55 44.42 1.83
CA LEU A 10 8.98 43.04 1.72
C LEU A 10 7.78 42.12 2.00
N TYR A 11 7.54 41.22 1.06
CA TYR A 11 7.01 39.88 1.31
C TYR A 11 5.61 39.77 1.92
N PHE A 12 4.61 39.89 1.06
CA PHE A 12 3.41 39.04 1.18
C PHE A 12 3.58 37.84 0.24
N PHE A 13 4.66 37.07 0.42
CA PHE A 13 4.74 35.73 -0.18
C PHE A 13 3.78 34.87 0.62
N GLY A 14 2.58 34.69 0.06
CA GLY A 14 1.50 33.93 0.66
C GLY A 14 2.02 32.58 1.12
N ILE A 15 1.93 32.37 2.43
CA ILE A 15 2.11 31.08 3.08
C ILE A 15 0.90 30.23 2.67
N PHE A 16 0.91 29.74 1.43
CA PHE A 16 0.07 28.63 1.01
C PHE A 16 0.79 27.37 1.48
N LEU A 17 0.78 27.15 2.80
CA LEU A 17 1.07 25.84 3.36
C LEU A 17 -0.09 24.95 2.95
N PHE A 18 0.00 24.40 1.73
CA PHE A 18 -0.75 23.23 1.33
C PHE A 18 -0.42 22.15 2.35
N SER A 19 -1.32 21.95 3.30
CA SER A 19 -1.38 20.74 4.10
C SER A 19 -1.75 19.60 3.16
N MET A 20 -0.77 19.11 2.41
CA MET A 20 -0.89 17.82 1.74
C MET A 20 -0.98 16.79 2.86
N ASN A 21 -2.21 16.48 3.27
CA ASN A 21 -2.50 15.33 4.09
C ASN A 21 -2.16 14.08 3.26
N ALA A 22 -0.89 13.69 3.29
CA ALA A 22 -0.43 12.40 2.79
C ALA A 22 -0.95 11.31 3.73
N ASN A 23 -2.26 11.08 3.68
CA ASN A 23 -2.88 9.96 4.37
C ASN A 23 -2.42 8.69 3.66
N ALA A 24 -1.69 7.85 4.38
CA ALA A 24 -1.36 6.53 3.90
C ALA A 24 -2.62 5.66 3.86
N ASP A 25 -2.82 4.94 2.77
CA ASP A 25 -3.86 3.93 2.67
C ASP A 25 -3.64 2.84 3.71
N ILE A 26 -4.68 2.06 3.99
CA ILE A 26 -4.62 0.91 4.88
C ILE A 26 -4.97 -0.38 4.16
N ALA A 27 -4.41 -1.48 4.66
CA ALA A 27 -4.78 -2.83 4.27
C ALA A 27 -4.87 -3.72 5.52
N ILE A 28 -5.77 -4.70 5.48
CA ILE A 28 -5.81 -5.77 6.48
C ILE A 28 -4.92 -6.91 5.99
N VAL A 29 -4.25 -7.61 6.90
CA VAL A 29 -3.36 -8.72 6.54
C VAL A 29 -4.05 -10.08 6.69
N TYR A 30 -3.90 -10.93 5.68
CA TYR A 30 -4.19 -12.37 5.78
C TYR A 30 -2.95 -13.20 5.46
N CYS A 31 -2.96 -14.44 5.95
CA CYS A 31 -1.93 -15.43 5.74
C CYS A 31 -2.43 -16.48 4.75
N ALA A 32 -1.65 -16.83 3.75
CA ALA A 32 -2.02 -17.77 2.71
C ALA A 32 -0.92 -18.80 2.43
N ASN A 33 -1.32 -19.91 1.80
CA ASN A 33 -0.43 -20.99 1.40
C ASN A 33 -0.46 -21.26 -0.11
N ASP A 34 0.44 -22.12 -0.60
CA ASP A 34 0.50 -22.48 -2.03
C ASP A 34 -0.78 -23.15 -2.56
N LYS A 35 -1.63 -23.68 -1.66
CA LYS A 35 -2.93 -24.29 -1.99
C LYS A 35 -4.08 -23.28 -2.00
N LYS A 36 -3.81 -21.98 -1.93
CA LYS A 36 -4.80 -20.88 -1.88
C LYS A 36 -5.75 -20.95 -0.68
N LYS A 37 -5.40 -21.69 0.37
CA LYS A 37 -6.09 -21.58 1.66
C LYS A 37 -5.58 -20.33 2.38
N TRP A 38 -6.45 -19.69 3.15
CA TRP A 38 -6.09 -18.44 3.83
C TRP A 38 -6.79 -18.26 5.18
N HIS A 39 -6.18 -17.48 6.06
CA HIS A 39 -6.71 -17.07 7.35
C HIS A 39 -6.41 -15.60 7.62
N TRP A 40 -7.36 -14.88 8.24
CA TRP A 40 -7.13 -13.51 8.69
C TRP A 40 -6.10 -13.49 9.83
N LEU A 41 -5.02 -12.71 9.67
CA LEU A 41 -4.05 -12.51 10.74
C LEU A 41 -4.72 -11.67 11.85
N ASN A 42 -4.49 -12.05 13.11
CA ASN A 42 -5.01 -11.35 14.29
C ASN A 42 -6.53 -11.06 14.24
N LYS A 43 -7.34 -11.95 13.65
CA LYS A 43 -8.80 -11.78 13.49
C LYS A 43 -9.19 -10.43 12.83
N LYS A 44 -8.48 -10.06 11.75
CA LYS A 44 -8.64 -8.78 11.02
C LYS A 44 -8.16 -7.52 11.76
N LYS A 45 -7.43 -7.67 12.88
CA LYS A 45 -6.87 -6.53 13.62
C LYS A 45 -5.48 -6.11 13.14
N GLU A 46 -4.79 -6.93 12.36
CA GLU A 46 -3.50 -6.55 11.77
C GLU A 46 -3.74 -5.60 10.60
N ILE A 47 -3.53 -4.30 10.84
CA ILE A 47 -3.68 -3.23 9.86
C ILE A 47 -2.30 -2.68 9.53
N VAL A 48 -2.00 -2.57 8.24
CA VAL A 48 -0.75 -1.99 7.74
C VAL A 48 -1.04 -0.74 6.93
N ARG A 49 -0.13 0.24 7.00
CA ARG A 49 -0.20 1.48 6.23
C ARG A 49 0.64 1.38 4.97
N GLY A 50 0.24 2.07 3.91
CA GLY A 50 0.92 1.99 2.62
C GLY A 50 0.21 2.78 1.52
N LYS A 51 0.28 2.27 0.29
CA LYS A 51 -0.38 2.84 -0.89
C LYS A 51 -0.87 1.71 -1.80
N TRP A 52 -2.12 1.79 -2.26
CA TRP A 52 -2.62 0.89 -3.29
C TRP A 52 -2.23 1.37 -4.68
N GLU A 53 -1.73 0.47 -5.52
CA GLU A 53 -1.31 0.77 -6.88
C GLU A 53 -1.80 -0.27 -7.87
N ASN A 54 -1.87 0.14 -9.15
CA ASN A 54 -2.23 -0.74 -10.26
C ASN A 54 -1.10 -0.78 -11.28
N LYS A 55 -0.66 -1.99 -11.66
CA LYS A 55 0.33 -2.20 -12.73
C LYS A 55 -0.35 -2.87 -13.92
N PHE A 56 -0.27 -2.25 -15.08
CA PHE A 56 -0.67 -2.89 -16.33
C PHE A 56 0.28 -4.04 -16.65
N VAL A 57 -0.30 -5.21 -16.88
CA VAL A 57 0.43 -6.40 -17.34
C VAL A 57 0.24 -6.57 -18.85
N LYS A 58 -0.96 -6.22 -19.35
CA LYS A 58 -1.32 -6.10 -20.77
C LYS A 58 -2.29 -4.92 -20.92
N PRO A 59 -2.57 -4.42 -22.14
CA PRO A 59 -3.42 -3.23 -22.31
C PRO A 59 -4.81 -3.33 -21.66
N TRP A 60 -5.38 -4.53 -21.57
CA TRP A 60 -6.68 -4.78 -20.93
C TRP A 60 -6.57 -5.52 -19.58
N LEU A 61 -5.37 -5.77 -19.07
CA LEU A 61 -5.14 -6.58 -17.88
C LEU A 61 -4.25 -5.83 -16.90
N TYR A 62 -4.75 -5.56 -15.71
CA TYR A 62 -3.98 -4.95 -14.65
C TYR A 62 -3.96 -5.82 -13.40
N LYS A 63 -2.93 -5.61 -12.59
CA LYS A 63 -2.75 -6.22 -11.28
C LYS A 63 -2.70 -5.11 -10.24
N LYS A 64 -3.51 -5.26 -9.20
CA LYS A 64 -3.50 -4.37 -8.03
C LYS A 64 -2.57 -4.93 -6.95
N TYR A 65 -1.77 -4.07 -6.33
CA TYR A 65 -0.80 -4.41 -5.28
C TYR A 65 -0.72 -3.31 -4.22
N PHE A 66 -0.12 -3.61 -3.06
CA PHE A 66 0.00 -2.66 -1.95
C PHE A 66 1.47 -2.39 -1.62
N ILE A 67 1.91 -1.15 -1.78
CA ILE A 67 3.23 -0.71 -1.36
C ILE A 67 3.20 -0.47 0.14
N ILE A 68 3.85 -1.36 0.91
CA ILE A 68 3.78 -1.34 2.37
C ILE A 68 4.78 -0.35 2.98
N LYS A 69 4.32 0.48 3.92
CA LYS A 69 5.20 1.32 4.74
C LYS A 69 6.02 0.44 5.69
N GLY A 70 7.33 0.68 5.74
CA GLY A 70 8.29 -0.13 6.51
C GLY A 70 9.05 -1.15 5.67
N GLY A 71 8.68 -1.34 4.40
CA GLY A 71 9.45 -2.12 3.44
C GLY A 71 9.58 -3.61 3.82
N MET A 72 10.68 -4.23 3.41
CA MET A 72 10.87 -5.69 3.50
C MET A 72 10.88 -6.20 4.93
N SER A 73 11.39 -5.43 5.89
CA SER A 73 11.41 -5.83 7.30
C SER A 73 10.00 -6.01 7.87
N LYS A 74 9.04 -5.13 7.52
CA LYS A 74 7.64 -5.29 7.93
C LYS A 74 7.00 -6.49 7.26
N VAL A 75 7.30 -6.75 5.99
CA VAL A 75 6.81 -7.94 5.28
C VAL A 75 7.30 -9.22 5.96
N HIS A 76 8.61 -9.33 6.22
CA HIS A 76 9.19 -10.48 6.92
C HIS A 76 8.54 -10.71 8.28
N SER A 77 8.37 -9.65 9.07
CA SER A 77 7.70 -9.73 10.38
C SER A 77 6.26 -10.26 10.26
N LEU A 78 5.52 -9.87 9.23
CA LEU A 78 4.15 -10.39 9.00
C LEU A 78 4.17 -11.86 8.56
N GLN A 79 5.11 -12.24 7.70
CA GLN A 79 5.28 -13.64 7.27
C GLN A 79 5.65 -14.54 8.45
N GLU A 80 6.54 -14.08 9.32
CA GLU A 80 6.90 -14.78 10.55
C GLU A 80 5.68 -14.95 11.47
N GLN A 81 4.89 -13.89 11.67
CA GLN A 81 3.64 -13.98 12.42
C GLN A 81 2.65 -14.99 11.82
N CYS A 82 2.54 -15.04 10.49
CA CYS A 82 1.72 -16.03 9.81
C CYS A 82 2.21 -17.47 10.07
N ILE A 83 3.51 -17.71 9.98
CA ILE A 83 4.14 -19.01 10.25
C ILE A 83 3.92 -19.43 11.70
N LEU A 84 4.14 -18.52 12.65
CA LEU A 84 3.95 -18.78 14.07
C LEU A 84 2.49 -19.07 14.44
N THR A 85 1.54 -18.42 13.76
CA THR A 85 0.11 -18.53 14.09
C THR A 85 -0.57 -19.72 13.43
N PHE A 86 -0.26 -19.99 12.16
CA PHE A 86 -0.98 -20.94 11.32
C PHE A 86 -0.12 -22.10 10.80
N GLY A 87 1.20 -22.07 11.05
CA GLY A 87 2.16 -23.07 10.57
C GLY A 87 2.91 -22.63 9.31
N SER A 88 4.03 -23.30 9.04
CA SER A 88 4.95 -22.98 7.94
C SER A 88 4.31 -23.05 6.54
N GLU A 89 3.21 -23.78 6.39
CA GLU A 89 2.46 -23.80 5.14
C GLU A 89 1.84 -22.44 4.80
N PHE A 90 1.45 -21.62 5.79
CA PHE A 90 0.86 -20.28 5.60
C PHE A 90 1.93 -19.18 5.59
N HIS A 91 2.93 -19.30 4.74
CA HIS A 91 4.10 -18.40 4.72
C HIS A 91 3.92 -17.11 3.90
N TYR A 92 2.81 -16.94 3.16
CA TYR A 92 2.52 -15.69 2.47
C TYR A 92 1.69 -14.76 3.35
N ALA A 93 2.27 -13.64 3.78
CA ALA A 93 1.49 -12.53 4.30
C ALA A 93 1.04 -11.64 3.13
N GLN A 94 -0.26 -11.34 3.05
CA GLN A 94 -0.83 -10.61 1.91
C GLN A 94 -1.82 -9.53 2.36
N PRO A 95 -1.87 -8.39 1.65
CA PRO A 95 -2.82 -7.32 1.91
C PRO A 95 -4.20 -7.63 1.34
N ALA A 96 -5.23 -7.19 2.05
CA ALA A 96 -6.61 -7.13 1.59
C ALA A 96 -7.18 -5.73 1.74
N GLU A 97 -7.95 -5.31 0.75
CA GLU A 97 -8.88 -4.20 0.90
C GLU A 97 -10.05 -4.61 1.78
N ILE A 98 -10.57 -3.66 2.55
CA ILE A 98 -11.76 -3.88 3.37
C ILE A 98 -12.94 -4.21 2.42
N GLY A 99 -13.51 -5.40 2.57
CA GLY A 99 -14.67 -5.84 1.77
C GLY A 99 -14.33 -6.42 0.40
N SER A 100 -13.05 -6.62 0.06
CA SER A 100 -12.66 -7.32 -1.17
C SER A 100 -12.26 -8.76 -0.89
N GLU A 101 -12.58 -9.65 -1.83
CA GLU A 101 -12.14 -11.06 -1.84
C GLU A 101 -10.95 -11.28 -2.78
N ASP A 102 -10.39 -10.22 -3.36
CA ASP A 102 -9.33 -10.32 -4.33
C ASP A 102 -7.96 -10.58 -3.69
N TRP A 103 -7.14 -11.31 -4.44
CA TRP A 103 -5.78 -11.63 -4.04
C TRP A 103 -4.82 -10.54 -4.52
N HIS A 104 -4.21 -9.83 -3.57
CA HIS A 104 -3.22 -8.80 -3.83
C HIS A 104 -1.91 -9.16 -3.14
N VAL A 105 -0.79 -8.69 -3.70
CA VAL A 105 0.54 -8.89 -3.11
C VAL A 105 1.05 -7.60 -2.50
N PHE A 106 1.95 -7.74 -1.53
CA PHE A 106 2.76 -6.61 -1.08
C PHE A 106 3.80 -6.22 -2.13
N ALA A 107 4.24 -4.98 -2.07
CA ALA A 107 5.39 -4.46 -2.78
C ALA A 107 6.21 -3.57 -1.86
N ILE A 108 7.52 -3.48 -2.11
CA ILE A 108 8.42 -2.56 -1.38
C ILE A 108 8.45 -1.19 -2.07
N ASN A 109 8.29 -1.20 -3.39
CA ASN A 109 8.18 -0.06 -4.28
C ASN A 109 7.48 -0.53 -5.58
N ASP A 110 7.41 0.32 -6.59
CA ASP A 110 6.70 0.02 -7.86
C ASP A 110 7.32 -1.12 -8.68
N ASP A 111 8.57 -1.47 -8.41
CA ASP A 111 9.34 -2.45 -9.17
C ASP A 111 9.52 -3.78 -8.43
N THR A 112 9.45 -3.77 -7.11
CA THR A 112 9.72 -4.94 -6.26
C THR A 112 8.43 -5.47 -5.65
N LEU A 113 7.79 -6.40 -6.35
CA LEU A 113 6.66 -7.17 -5.82
C LEU A 113 7.15 -8.33 -4.95
N ILE A 114 6.48 -8.54 -3.82
CA ILE A 114 6.73 -9.69 -2.94
C ILE A 114 5.98 -10.92 -3.47
N LYS A 115 6.62 -12.08 -3.39
CA LYS A 115 6.01 -13.36 -3.77
C LYS A 115 4.74 -13.61 -2.97
N GLY A 116 3.69 -14.04 -3.66
CA GLY A 116 2.38 -14.39 -3.08
C GLY A 116 1.38 -14.71 -4.18
N ILE A 117 0.11 -14.84 -3.80
CA ILE A 117 -0.98 -15.18 -4.71
C ILE A 117 -1.56 -13.88 -5.29
N SER A 118 -1.84 -13.82 -6.58
CA SER A 118 -2.36 -12.61 -7.21
C SER A 118 -3.52 -12.91 -8.14
N SER A 119 -4.56 -12.10 -8.03
CA SER A 119 -5.60 -11.97 -9.04
C SER A 119 -5.18 -10.96 -10.11
N TYR A 120 -5.76 -11.08 -11.29
CA TYR A 120 -5.68 -10.09 -12.35
C TYR A 120 -7.09 -9.61 -12.67
N ARG A 121 -7.24 -8.32 -12.97
CA ARG A 121 -8.52 -7.73 -13.37
C ARG A 121 -8.45 -7.29 -14.82
N THR A 122 -9.53 -7.52 -15.56
CA THR A 122 -9.69 -7.04 -16.93
C THR A 122 -10.49 -5.74 -16.97
N PHE A 123 -10.11 -4.82 -17.85
CA PHE A 123 -11.00 -3.71 -18.20
C PHE A 123 -12.16 -4.23 -19.05
N SER A 124 -13.40 -4.04 -18.57
CA SER A 124 -14.60 -4.22 -19.38
C SER A 124 -15.07 -2.85 -19.87
N ILE A 125 -14.91 -2.58 -21.16
CA ILE A 125 -15.58 -1.46 -21.82
C ILE A 125 -17.01 -1.94 -22.06
N ARG A 126 -17.98 -1.39 -21.33
CA ARG A 126 -19.39 -1.52 -21.71
C ARG A 126 -19.61 -0.54 -22.87
N VAL A 127 -19.71 -1.07 -24.08
CA VAL A 127 -20.15 -0.34 -25.27
C VAL A 127 -21.67 -0.30 -25.28
#